data_AF-A0A380FCN8-F1
#
_entry.id   AF-A0A380FCN8-F1
#
_cell.length_a   1.000
_cell.length_b   1.000
_cell.length_c   1.000
_cell.angle_alpha   90.00
_cell.angle_beta   90.00
_cell.angle_gamma   90.00
#
_symmetry.space_group_name_H-M   'P 1'
#
loop_
_entity.id
_entity.type
_entity.pdbx_description
1 polymer ?
#
loop_
_entity_poly.entity_id
_entity_poly.type
_entity_poly.pdbx_seq_one_letter_code
_entity_poly.pdbx_strand_id
1 'polypeptide(L)' 'MKLLVHQPNVLLLDEPTNDLDTETLTILESYIDTFGGTVITVSHDRYFLNKVAKEFLVYS' A
#
# COMPACT_ATOMS: atom_id res chain seq x y z
N MET A 1 25.74 -20.98 4.68
CA MET A 1 25.48 -19.57 5.07
C MET A 1 25.15 -18.77 3.81
N LYS A 2 23.87 -18.47 3.58
CA LYS A 2 23.46 -17.45 2.61
C LYS A 2 22.32 -16.66 3.25
N LEU A 3 22.71 -15.68 4.05
CA LEU A 3 21.85 -14.56 4.42
C LEU A 3 21.56 -13.79 3.13
N LEU A 4 20.51 -14.16 2.41
CA LEU A 4 19.82 -13.27 1.49
C LEU A 4 18.50 -12.96 2.16
N VAL A 5 18.59 -12.06 3.14
CA VAL A 5 17.47 -11.39 3.79
C VAL A 5 16.64 -10.79 2.65
N HIS A 6 15.58 -11.49 2.26
CA HIS A 6 14.66 -11.00 1.25
C HIS A 6 13.87 -9.86 1.90
N GLN A 7 14.34 -8.63 1.74
CA GLN A 7 13.43 -7.50 1.83
C GLN A 7 12.34 -7.74 0.77
N PRO A 8 11.04 -7.71 1.12
CA PRO A 8 9.99 -7.94 0.15
C PRO A 8 10.06 -6.84 -0.91
N ASN A 9 10.28 -7.23 -2.16
CA ASN A 9 10.27 -6.29 -3.29
C ASN A 9 8.86 -5.84 -3.65
N VAL A 10 7.84 -6.54 -3.14
CA VAL A 10 6.42 -6.29 -3.41
C VAL A 10 5.61 -6.37 -2.12
N LEU A 11 4.77 -5.37 -1.87
CA LEU A 11 3.78 -5.33 -0.81
C LEU A 11 2.39 -5.45 -1.42
N LEU A 12 1.59 -6.39 -0.93
CA LEU A 12 0.20 -6.60 -1.35
C LEU A 12 -0.73 -6.21 -0.20
N LEU A 13 -1.71 -5.36 -0.46
CA LEU A 13 -2.69 -4.89 0.51
C LEU A 13 -4.10 -5.12 -0.04
N ASP A 14 -4.99 -5.71 0.77
CA ASP A 14 -6.38 -5.96 0.42
C ASP A 14 -7.28 -5.21 1.40
N GLU A 15 -8.01 -4.21 0.90
CA GLU A 15 -8.82 -3.27 1.67
C GLU A 15 -8.12 -2.71 2.94
N PRO A 16 -6.92 -2.12 2.82
CA PRO A 16 -6.12 -1.73 3.98
C PRO A 16 -6.68 -0.53 4.74
N THR A 17 -7.68 0.16 4.20
CA THR A 17 -8.36 1.30 4.81
C THR A 17 -9.45 0.87 5.80
N ASN A 18 -9.86 -0.39 5.78
CA ASN A 18 -10.95 -0.86 6.63
C ASN A 18 -10.57 -0.83 8.11
N ASP A 19 -11.50 -0.41 8.97
CA ASP A 19 -11.34 -0.29 10.43
C ASP A 19 -10.16 0.60 10.89
N LEU A 20 -9.51 1.35 10.00
CA LEU A 20 -8.48 2.32 10.35
C LEU A 20 -9.09 3.68 10.63
N ASP A 21 -8.62 4.30 11.72
CA ASP A 21 -8.84 5.73 11.92
C ASP A 21 -7.97 6.58 10.98
N THR A 22 -8.30 7.87 10.90
CA THR A 22 -7.65 8.81 10.00
C THR A 22 -6.15 8.98 10.27
N GLU A 23 -5.73 8.83 11.53
CA GLU A 23 -4.33 8.94 11.95
C GLU A 23 -3.52 7.74 11.44
N THR A 24 -4.03 6.53 11.67
CA THR A 24 -3.41 5.28 11.23
C THR A 24 -3.37 5.19 9.71
N LEU A 25 -4.41 5.67 9.04
CA LEU A 25 -4.46 5.75 7.58
C LEU A 25 -3.36 6.69 7.04
N THR A 26 -3.10 7.82 7.70
CA THR A 26 -2.01 8.74 7.32
C THR A 26 -0.62 8.11 7.50
N ILE A 27 -0.44 7.31 8.56
CA ILE A 27 0.80 6.54 8.78
C ILE A 27 0.99 5.51 7.66
N LEU A 28 -0.07 4.77 7.31
CA LEU A 28 -0.04 3.79 6.22
C LEU A 28 0.32 4.45 4.88
N GLU A 29 -0.31 5.57 4.54
CA GLU A 29 -0.01 6.34 3.33
C GLU A 29 1.48 6.72 3.28
N SER A 30 2.03 7.23 4.38
CA SER A 30 3.45 7.62 4.49
C SER A 30 4.40 6.42 4.39
N TYR A 31 4.00 5.27 4.93
CA TYR A 31 4.75 4.03 4.81
C TYR A 31 4.78 3.54 3.36
N ILE A 32 3.66 3.59 2.65
CA ILE A 32 3.57 3.19 1.23
C ILE A 32 4.46 4.09 0.36
N ASP A 33 4.49 5.40 0.62
CA ASP A 33 5.34 6.34 -0.14
C ASP A 33 6.85 6.09 0.06
N THR A 34 7.24 5.65 1.25
CA THR A 34 8.63 5.34 1.61
C THR A 34 9.04 3.89 1.36
N PHE A 35 8.09 3.04 0.95
CA PHE A 35 8.35 1.63 0.69
C PHE A 35 9.27 1.49 -0.52
N GLY A 36 10.46 0.91 -0.32
CA GLY A 36 11.49 0.75 -1.35
C GLY A 36 11.19 -0.28 -2.44
N GLY A 37 9.95 -0.77 -2.53
CA GLY A 37 9.50 -1.79 -3.48
C GLY A 37 8.19 -1.38 -4.18
N THR A 38 7.58 -2.33 -4.87
CA THR A 38 6.27 -2.11 -5.51
C THR A 38 5.15 -2.36 -4.52
N VAL A 39 4.17 -1.45 -4.44
CA VAL A 39 2.94 -1.67 -3.67
C VAL A 39 1.79 -1.93 -4.62
N ILE A 40 1.05 -3.01 -4.38
CA ILE A 40 -0.23 -3.29 -5.04
C ILE A 40 -1.28 -3.29 -3.94
N THR A 41 -2.25 -2.39 -4.07
CA THR A 41 -3.33 -2.28 -3.09
C THR A 41 -4.68 -2.34 -3.79
N VAL A 42 -5.64 -2.99 -3.14
CA VAL A 42 -7.06 -2.96 -3.48
C VAL A 42 -7.77 -2.16 -2.40
N SER A 43 -8.61 -1.20 -2.79
CA SER A 43 -9.43 -0.44 -1.84
C SER A 43 -10.65 0.14 -2.56
N HIS A 44 -11.75 0.26 -1.84
CA HIS A 44 -12.90 1.05 -2.30
C HIS A 44 -12.79 2.55 -1.96
N ASP A 45 -11.77 2.97 -1.19
CA ASP A 45 -11.56 4.36 -0.79
C ASP A 45 -10.78 5.15 -1.85
N ARG A 46 -11.50 6.07 -2.52
CA ARG A 46 -10.92 6.92 -3.57
C ARG A 46 -9.91 7.94 -3.04
N TYR A 47 -10.04 8.41 -1.79
CA TYR A 47 -9.10 9.38 -1.23
C TYR A 47 -7.75 8.72 -0.96
N PHE A 48 -7.78 7.54 -0.35
CA PHE A 48 -6.58 6.72 -0.15
C PHE A 48 -5.91 6.39 -1.49
N LEU A 49 -6.66 5.82 -2.44
CA LEU A 49 -6.11 5.46 -3.74
C LEU A 49 -5.52 6.65 -4.49
N ASN A 50 -6.17 7.83 -4.47
CA ASN A 50 -5.63 9.02 -5.13
C ASN A 50 -4.32 9.54 -4.49
N LYS A 51 -4.09 9.25 -3.21
CA LYS A 51 -2.85 9.65 -2.54
C LYS A 51 -1.70 8.69 -2.79
N VAL A 52 -1.96 7.38 -2.81
CA VAL A 52 -0.89 6.36 -2.84
C VAL A 52 -0.67 5.74 -4.22
N ALA A 53 -1.69 5.70 -5.08
CA ALA A 53 -1.62 5.01 -6.35
C ALA A 53 -0.94 5.88 -7.42
N LYS A 54 0.03 5.29 -8.12
CA LYS A 54 0.67 5.90 -9.30
C LYS A 54 0.02 5.45 -10.60
N GLU A 55 -0.60 4.27 -10.58
CA GLU A 55 -1.34 3.68 -11.69
C GLU A 55 -2.61 3.03 -11.15
N PHE A 56 -3.67 3.02 -11.96
CA PHE A 56 -4.96 2.44 -11.60
C PHE A 56 -5.28 1.29 -12.53
N LEU A 57 -5.62 0.13 -11.94
CA LEU A 57 -6.20 -0.99 -12.66
C LEU A 57 -7.67 -1.10 -12.26
N VAL A 58 -8.57 -0.84 -13.21
CA VAL A 58 -10.01 -0.83 -12.97
C VAL A 58 -10.62 -2.10 -13.57
N TYR A 59 -11.31 -2.87 -12.73
CA TYR A 59 -12.13 -4.00 -13.15
C TYR A 59 -13.62 -3.66 -12.98
N SER A 60 -14.42 -4.05 -13.97
CA SER A 60 -15.87 -3.83 -14.06
C SER A 60 -16.66 -4.97 -13.44
#